data_AF-A0A0N0U3R9-F1
#
_entry.id   AF-A0A0N0U3R9-F1
#
_cell.length_a   1.000
_cell.length_b   1.000
_cell.length_c   1.000
_cell.angle_alpha   90.00
_cell.angle_beta   90.00
_cell.angle_gamma   90.00
#
_symmetry.space_group_name_H-M   'P 1'
#
loop_
_entity.id
_entity.type
_entity.pdbx_description
1 polymer ?
#
loop_
_entity_poly.entity_id
_entity_poly.type
_entity_poly.pdbx_seq_one_letter_code
_entity_poly.pdbx_strand_id
1 'polypeptide(L)'
;MYEVFIGGWSNSKSVIRKNRTKPEVAEVDTPGKEGEPSAFLTYADPEPFGIGYFGVCTGWGASGEWLIEGHGPLSTRDELVYKFHNVRSGSILVEVRAKSNAHIALTNKKGDSSPMYEIMLGGWENTASVIRYDRKQPDKVRVNTPNLLVLCGCNPVWVSTSGNNIPHNAIPAGETEDGEPLYVGRVQHEDTVTIGKVQPSHSVCYIPYGGAEVAFPEYEIMVQQN
;
A
#
# COMPACT_ATOMS: atom_id res chain seq x y z
N MET A 1 -26.87 4.26 12.78
CA MET A 1 -26.15 4.13 11.50
C MET A 1 -24.73 4.62 11.71
N TYR A 2 -23.74 3.75 11.51
CA TYR A 2 -22.33 4.13 11.49
C TYR A 2 -21.87 4.10 10.04
N GLU A 3 -21.29 5.19 9.57
CA GLU A 3 -20.73 5.32 8.22
C GLU A 3 -19.21 5.37 8.37
N VAL A 4 -18.49 4.49 7.67
CA VAL A 4 -17.02 4.47 7.62
C VAL A 4 -16.58 5.05 6.29
N PHE A 5 -15.84 6.16 6.35
CA PHE A 5 -15.20 6.80 5.19
C PHE A 5 -13.70 6.54 5.27
N ILE A 6 -13.13 5.91 4.24
CA ILE A 6 -11.67 5.77 4.09
C ILE A 6 -11.24 6.69 2.95
N GLY A 7 -10.75 7.89 3.23
CA GLY A 7 -10.42 8.89 2.17
C GLY A 7 -11.56 9.86 1.86
N GLY A 8 -12.31 10.28 2.87
CA GLY A 8 -13.27 11.37 2.79
C GLY A 8 -12.61 12.76 2.72
N TRP A 9 -13.32 13.71 2.11
CA TRP A 9 -12.86 15.08 1.81
C TRP A 9 -11.46 15.16 1.21
N SER A 10 -11.38 15.15 -0.12
CA SER A 10 -10.11 15.39 -0.81
C SER A 10 -9.03 14.36 -0.45
N ASN A 11 -9.44 13.14 -0.06
CA ASN A 11 -8.57 12.10 0.46
C ASN A 11 -7.78 12.50 1.72
N SER A 12 -8.12 13.64 2.32
CA SER A 12 -7.38 14.13 3.46
C SER A 12 -7.81 13.39 4.71
N LYS A 13 -9.06 12.90 4.85
CA LYS A 13 -9.56 12.41 6.14
C LYS A 13 -10.41 11.14 6.09
N SER A 14 -10.14 10.20 6.98
CA SER A 14 -10.97 9.03 7.25
C SER A 14 -11.79 9.31 8.50
N VAL A 15 -13.10 9.03 8.43
CA VAL A 15 -14.07 9.46 9.43
C VAL A 15 -15.04 8.31 9.72
N ILE A 16 -15.39 8.16 11.00
CA ILE A 16 -16.58 7.40 11.39
C ILE A 16 -17.65 8.37 11.88
N ARG A 17 -18.80 8.36 11.20
CA ARG A 17 -19.94 9.24 11.54
C ARG A 17 -21.10 8.42 12.08
N LYS A 18 -21.70 8.89 13.17
CA LYS A 18 -22.92 8.30 13.76
C LYS A 18 -24.14 9.14 13.40
N ASN A 19 -25.13 8.50 12.79
CA ASN A 19 -26.44 9.09 12.49
C ASN A 19 -26.41 10.42 11.72
N ARG A 20 -25.40 10.65 10.86
CA ARG A 20 -25.27 11.86 10.03
C ARG A 20 -25.27 13.20 10.80
N THR A 21 -24.90 13.17 12.08
CA THR A 21 -24.87 14.37 12.95
C THR A 21 -23.44 14.82 13.24
N LYS A 22 -23.24 16.14 13.43
CA LYS A 22 -21.98 16.76 13.90
C LYS A 22 -22.04 16.98 15.42
N PRO A 23 -20.91 16.99 16.16
CA PRO A 23 -19.53 16.79 15.68
C PRO A 23 -19.23 15.33 15.30
N GLU A 24 -18.19 15.12 14.51
CA GLU A 24 -17.76 13.79 14.06
C GLU A 24 -17.23 12.96 15.23
N VAL A 25 -17.36 11.62 15.14
CA VAL A 25 -17.01 10.73 16.27
C VAL A 25 -15.51 10.41 16.28
N ALA A 26 -14.84 10.48 15.12
CA ALA A 26 -13.40 10.40 14.97
C ALA A 26 -12.98 10.96 13.59
N GLU A 27 -11.82 11.62 13.51
CA GLU A 27 -11.29 12.31 12.32
C GLU A 27 -9.76 12.06 12.26
N VAL A 28 -9.23 11.48 11.18
CA VAL A 28 -7.79 11.21 11.00
C VAL A 28 -7.36 11.38 9.55
N ASP A 29 -6.11 11.77 9.30
CA ASP A 29 -5.64 11.99 7.94
C ASP A 29 -5.44 10.66 7.16
N THR A 30 -5.77 10.61 5.86
CA THR A 30 -5.70 9.36 5.06
C THR A 30 -4.54 9.39 4.05
N PRO A 31 -3.66 8.39 4.00
CA PRO A 31 -2.75 8.22 2.87
C PRO A 31 -3.53 7.61 1.69
N GLY A 32 -3.55 8.30 0.54
CA GLY A 32 -4.17 7.80 -0.70
C GLY A 32 -3.48 8.34 -1.97
N LYS A 33 -3.99 7.97 -3.15
CA LYS A 33 -3.50 8.42 -4.47
C LYS A 33 -3.51 9.95 -4.55
N GLU A 34 -2.36 10.53 -4.87
CA GLU A 34 -2.20 11.98 -5.11
C GLU A 34 -3.23 12.45 -6.17
N GLY A 35 -4.17 13.31 -5.75
CA GLY A 35 -5.12 13.98 -6.65
C GLY A 35 -6.57 13.47 -6.70
N GLU A 36 -6.94 12.36 -6.05
CA GLU A 36 -8.32 11.84 -6.09
C GLU A 36 -9.06 11.97 -4.73
N PRO A 37 -10.21 12.68 -4.66
CA PRO A 37 -10.81 13.13 -3.40
C PRO A 37 -11.69 12.11 -2.65
N SER A 38 -11.86 10.89 -3.17
CA SER A 38 -12.84 9.91 -2.69
C SER A 38 -12.22 8.57 -2.32
N ALA A 39 -12.78 7.93 -1.31
CA ALA A 39 -12.54 6.54 -0.96
C ALA A 39 -12.62 5.60 -2.17
N PHE A 40 -11.53 4.88 -2.47
CA PHE A 40 -11.52 3.94 -3.60
C PHE A 40 -12.24 2.62 -3.29
N LEU A 41 -12.50 2.31 -2.01
CA LEU A 41 -13.22 1.10 -1.57
C LEU A 41 -14.19 1.45 -0.44
N THR A 42 -15.50 1.37 -0.69
CA THR A 42 -16.54 1.75 0.28
C THR A 42 -17.70 0.77 0.26
N TYR A 43 -18.13 0.30 1.43
CA TYR A 43 -19.34 -0.51 1.59
C TYR A 43 -20.15 -0.04 2.80
N ALA A 44 -21.44 0.17 2.61
CA ALA A 44 -22.39 0.44 3.69
C ALA A 44 -23.31 -0.77 3.84
N ASP A 45 -23.14 -1.50 4.95
CA ASP A 45 -23.95 -2.66 5.25
C ASP A 45 -25.37 -2.24 5.69
N PRO A 46 -26.44 -2.74 5.05
CA PRO A 46 -27.82 -2.50 5.52
C PRO A 46 -28.10 -3.11 6.90
N GLU A 47 -27.39 -4.18 7.29
CA GLU A 47 -27.63 -4.90 8.56
C GLU A 47 -26.31 -5.12 9.35
N PRO A 48 -25.66 -4.03 9.83
CA PRO A 48 -24.33 -4.09 10.41
C PRO A 48 -24.29 -4.87 11.71
N PHE A 49 -23.20 -5.63 11.91
CA PHE A 49 -22.89 -6.25 13.18
C PHE A 49 -21.78 -5.51 13.94
N GLY A 50 -21.74 -5.69 15.27
CA GLY A 50 -20.73 -5.07 16.11
C GLY A 50 -19.33 -5.65 15.87
N ILE A 51 -18.35 -4.80 15.60
CA ILE A 51 -16.95 -5.22 15.41
C ILE A 51 -16.23 -5.09 16.75
N GLY A 52 -15.73 -6.21 17.27
CA GLY A 52 -14.94 -6.26 18.51
C GLY A 52 -13.49 -6.67 18.29
N TYR A 53 -13.20 -7.28 17.14
CA TYR A 53 -11.90 -7.82 16.81
C TYR A 53 -11.56 -7.55 15.35
N PHE A 54 -10.27 -7.41 15.10
CA PHE A 54 -9.74 -7.43 13.75
C PHE A 54 -8.69 -8.54 13.64
N GLY A 55 -8.60 -9.17 12.48
CA GLY A 55 -7.54 -10.09 12.13
C GLY A 55 -6.74 -9.53 10.97
N VAL A 56 -5.42 -9.70 10.97
CA VAL A 56 -4.58 -9.41 9.80
C VAL A 56 -3.81 -10.65 9.35
N CYS A 57 -3.69 -10.85 8.05
CA CYS A 57 -2.77 -11.79 7.43
C CYS A 57 -2.36 -11.34 6.02
N THR A 58 -1.32 -11.97 5.49
CA THR A 58 -0.94 -11.86 4.08
C THR A 58 -1.23 -13.20 3.39
N GLY A 59 -1.64 -13.15 2.13
CA GLY A 59 -1.88 -14.36 1.33
C GLY A 59 -0.57 -15.07 0.95
N TRP A 60 -0.71 -16.22 0.31
CA TRP A 60 0.44 -16.98 -0.21
C TRP A 60 1.26 -16.16 -1.21
N GLY A 61 2.59 -16.19 -1.10
CA GLY A 61 3.55 -15.40 -1.86
C GLY A 61 3.87 -14.03 -1.28
N ALA A 62 3.39 -13.69 -0.07
CA ALA A 62 3.65 -12.39 0.56
C ALA A 62 3.80 -12.47 2.09
N SER A 63 4.80 -11.76 2.61
CA SER A 63 4.83 -11.34 4.02
C SER A 63 4.38 -9.89 4.14
N GLY A 64 3.95 -9.50 5.35
CA GLY A 64 3.44 -8.16 5.60
C GLY A 64 3.97 -7.55 6.90
N GLU A 65 4.25 -6.27 6.87
CA GLU A 65 4.45 -5.43 8.05
C GLU A 65 3.27 -4.49 8.23
N TRP A 66 2.82 -4.36 9.47
CA TRP A 66 1.58 -3.67 9.79
C TRP A 66 1.82 -2.71 10.96
N LEU A 67 1.35 -1.47 10.79
CA LEU A 67 1.21 -0.51 11.87
C LEU A 67 -0.28 -0.30 12.10
N ILE A 68 -0.74 -0.58 13.31
CA ILE A 68 -2.15 -0.51 13.67
C ILE A 68 -2.29 0.32 14.93
N GLU A 69 -3.15 1.32 14.87
CA GLU A 69 -3.35 2.26 15.98
C GLU A 69 -3.68 1.51 17.29
N GLY A 70 -2.97 1.88 18.36
CA GLY A 70 -3.14 1.28 19.68
C GLY A 70 -2.51 -0.11 19.85
N HIS A 71 -1.77 -0.62 18.87
CA HIS A 71 -0.99 -1.85 18.95
C HIS A 71 0.48 -1.59 18.58
N GLY A 72 1.38 -2.45 19.06
CA GLY A 72 2.78 -2.43 18.60
C GLY A 72 2.88 -2.93 17.15
N PRO A 73 4.05 -2.77 16.50
CA PRO A 73 4.28 -3.29 15.14
C PRO A 73 3.93 -4.77 15.05
N LEU A 74 3.22 -5.15 13.98
CA LEU A 74 2.85 -6.54 13.71
C LEU A 74 3.46 -7.01 12.40
N SER A 75 3.79 -8.30 12.33
CA SER A 75 4.25 -8.94 11.11
C SER A 75 3.44 -10.19 10.80
N THR A 76 3.18 -10.42 9.53
CA THR A 76 2.51 -11.62 8.99
C THR A 76 3.48 -12.36 8.08
N ARG A 77 3.47 -13.69 8.18
CA ARG A 77 4.29 -14.55 7.34
C ARG A 77 3.57 -14.79 6.01
N ASP A 78 4.28 -15.44 5.10
CA ASP A 78 3.72 -16.01 3.88
C ASP A 78 2.79 -17.20 4.22
N GLU A 79 1.62 -16.88 4.77
CA GLU A 79 0.63 -17.83 5.23
C GLU A 79 -0.73 -17.15 5.45
N LEU A 80 -1.80 -17.74 4.91
CA LEU A 80 -3.17 -17.23 5.08
C LEU A 80 -3.76 -17.60 6.47
N VAL A 81 -3.08 -17.20 7.53
CA VAL A 81 -3.51 -17.42 8.93
C VAL A 81 -3.64 -16.07 9.64
N TYR A 82 -4.88 -15.73 9.97
CA TYR A 82 -5.22 -14.47 10.63
C TYR A 82 -4.71 -14.41 12.07
N LYS A 83 -4.04 -13.30 12.39
CA LYS A 83 -3.71 -12.92 13.77
C LYS A 83 -4.75 -11.94 14.30
N PHE A 84 -5.55 -12.38 15.27
CA PHE A 84 -6.67 -11.60 15.79
C PHE A 84 -6.30 -10.78 17.03
N HIS A 85 -6.75 -9.53 17.03
CA HIS A 85 -6.51 -8.52 18.05
C HIS A 85 -7.83 -7.80 18.40
N ASN A 86 -7.90 -7.23 19.61
CA ASN A 86 -9.06 -6.43 20.02
C ASN A 86 -9.09 -5.11 19.25
N VAL A 87 -10.27 -4.73 18.79
CA VAL A 87 -10.56 -3.36 18.36
C VAL A 87 -10.74 -2.51 19.63
N ARG A 88 -9.91 -1.46 19.78
CA ARG A 88 -9.88 -0.63 21.01
C ARG A 88 -10.70 0.66 20.89
N SER A 89 -11.07 1.05 19.67
CA SER A 89 -11.86 2.23 19.34
C SER A 89 -12.97 1.85 18.35
N GLY A 90 -13.85 2.78 17.97
CA GLY A 90 -14.88 2.50 16.95
C GLY A 90 -14.32 2.26 15.54
N SER A 91 -13.01 2.44 15.35
CA SER A 91 -12.27 2.34 14.08
C SER A 91 -11.03 1.46 14.24
N ILE A 92 -10.42 1.10 13.11
CA ILE A 92 -9.02 0.70 13.07
C ILE A 92 -8.33 1.53 11.99
N LEU A 93 -7.19 2.13 12.33
CA LEU A 93 -6.28 2.70 11.36
C LEU A 93 -5.18 1.67 11.08
N VAL A 94 -4.99 1.33 9.82
CA VAL A 94 -4.06 0.29 9.39
C VAL A 94 -3.15 0.85 8.31
N GLU A 95 -1.85 0.83 8.56
CA GLU A 95 -0.84 0.90 7.52
C GLU A 95 -0.33 -0.52 7.27
N VAL A 96 -0.29 -0.91 6.01
CA VAL A 96 0.22 -2.21 5.60
C VAL A 96 1.24 -2.05 4.49
N ARG A 97 2.34 -2.77 4.64
CA ARG A 97 3.34 -2.96 3.59
C ARG A 97 3.42 -4.46 3.32
N ALA A 98 3.14 -4.86 2.08
CA ALA A 98 3.23 -6.25 1.63
C ALA A 98 3.48 -6.30 0.12
N LYS A 99 4.06 -7.40 -0.36
CA LYS A 99 4.33 -7.61 -1.79
C LYS A 99 3.05 -7.83 -2.61
N SER A 100 2.07 -8.50 -2.01
CA SER A 100 0.75 -8.75 -2.61
C SER A 100 -0.24 -9.26 -1.54
N ASN A 101 -1.54 -9.07 -1.75
CA ASN A 101 -2.62 -9.69 -0.97
C ASN A 101 -2.56 -9.46 0.55
N ALA A 102 -2.85 -8.24 1.01
CA ALA A 102 -3.08 -7.95 2.42
C ALA A 102 -4.55 -8.21 2.78
N HIS A 103 -4.80 -8.97 3.84
CA HIS A 103 -6.15 -9.31 4.28
C HIS A 103 -6.43 -8.78 5.67
N ILE A 104 -7.61 -8.18 5.84
CA ILE A 104 -8.12 -7.68 7.10
C ILE A 104 -9.50 -8.31 7.33
N ALA A 105 -9.65 -9.02 8.45
CA ALA A 105 -10.92 -9.55 8.91
C ALA A 105 -11.47 -8.66 10.02
N LEU A 106 -12.76 -8.34 10.00
CA LEU A 106 -13.46 -7.65 11.09
C LEU A 106 -14.56 -8.57 11.62
N THR A 107 -14.49 -8.91 12.90
CA THR A 107 -15.38 -9.90 13.53
C THR A 107 -15.92 -9.41 14.88
N ASN A 108 -17.04 -10.00 15.32
CA ASN A 108 -17.64 -9.72 16.64
C ASN A 108 -17.07 -10.60 17.76
N LYS A 109 -16.40 -11.70 17.42
CA LYS A 109 -15.78 -12.65 18.35
C LYS A 109 -14.29 -12.78 18.04
N LYS A 110 -13.51 -13.13 19.07
CA LYS A 110 -12.08 -13.36 18.91
C LYS A 110 -11.85 -14.61 18.06
N GLY A 111 -11.22 -14.42 16.90
CA GLY A 111 -10.84 -15.52 16.02
C GLY A 111 -11.59 -15.51 14.70
N ASP A 112 -11.29 -16.53 13.88
CA ASP A 112 -11.92 -16.77 12.59
C ASP A 112 -13.37 -17.21 12.81
N SER A 113 -14.29 -16.25 12.73
CA SER A 113 -15.68 -16.44 13.13
C SER A 113 -16.63 -15.67 12.23
N SER A 114 -17.80 -16.24 11.97
CA SER A 114 -18.92 -15.52 11.38
C SER A 114 -19.72 -14.77 12.46
N PRO A 115 -20.23 -13.56 12.17
CA PRO A 115 -20.07 -12.83 10.91
C PRO A 115 -18.70 -12.13 10.79
N MET A 116 -18.17 -12.10 9.57
CA MET A 116 -16.89 -11.48 9.21
C MET A 116 -17.03 -10.59 7.98
N TYR A 117 -16.54 -9.34 8.09
CA TYR A 117 -16.14 -8.58 6.91
C TYR A 117 -14.71 -8.95 6.58
N GLU A 118 -14.46 -9.43 5.37
CA GLU A 118 -13.11 -9.57 4.84
C GLU A 118 -12.85 -8.47 3.84
N ILE A 119 -11.79 -7.70 4.10
CA ILE A 119 -11.22 -6.71 3.22
C ILE A 119 -9.93 -7.30 2.70
N MET A 120 -9.80 -7.41 1.38
CA MET A 120 -8.57 -7.84 0.74
C MET A 120 -8.06 -6.70 -0.13
N LEU A 121 -6.83 -6.28 0.12
CA LEU A 121 -6.12 -5.24 -0.62
C LEU A 121 -5.07 -5.91 -1.50
N GLY A 122 -5.02 -5.54 -2.78
CA GLY A 122 -4.07 -6.12 -3.72
C GLY A 122 -4.22 -7.64 -3.88
N GLY A 123 -5.47 -8.13 -3.86
CA GLY A 123 -5.86 -9.48 -4.22
C GLY A 123 -5.52 -9.82 -5.67
N TRP A 124 -5.47 -11.13 -6.01
CA TRP A 124 -5.22 -11.64 -7.36
C TRP A 124 -3.96 -11.02 -7.98
N GLU A 125 -2.80 -11.31 -7.41
CA GLU A 125 -1.52 -10.75 -7.90
C GLU A 125 -1.51 -9.22 -7.90
N ASN A 126 -2.07 -8.61 -6.85
CA ASN A 126 -2.12 -7.16 -6.70
C ASN A 126 -2.93 -6.44 -7.79
N THR A 127 -3.97 -7.09 -8.34
CA THR A 127 -4.79 -6.52 -9.43
C THR A 127 -6.12 -5.95 -8.95
N ALA A 128 -6.66 -6.39 -7.80
CA ALA A 128 -7.96 -5.95 -7.32
C ALA A 128 -8.08 -5.93 -5.79
N SER A 129 -8.95 -5.07 -5.29
CA SER A 129 -9.30 -4.98 -3.87
C SER A 129 -10.79 -5.23 -3.67
N VAL A 130 -11.16 -5.92 -2.59
CA VAL A 130 -12.55 -6.34 -2.33
C VAL A 130 -12.98 -6.17 -0.88
N ILE A 131 -14.29 -6.04 -0.70
CA ILE A 131 -14.98 -6.25 0.58
C ILE A 131 -15.97 -7.40 0.37
N ARG A 132 -15.97 -8.40 1.25
CA ARG A 132 -16.91 -9.54 1.17
C ARG A 132 -17.28 -10.08 2.55
N TYR A 133 -18.36 -10.85 2.61
CA TYR A 133 -18.77 -11.56 3.83
C TYR A 133 -18.18 -12.94 3.90
N ASP A 134 -17.62 -13.32 5.06
CA ASP A 134 -17.29 -14.70 5.43
C ASP A 134 -16.49 -15.45 4.34
N ARG A 135 -15.59 -14.77 3.61
CA ARG A 135 -14.82 -15.32 2.47
C ARG A 135 -15.68 -15.83 1.30
N LYS A 136 -16.95 -15.45 1.21
CA LYS A 136 -17.89 -15.95 0.21
C LYS A 136 -18.09 -14.96 -0.93
N GLN A 137 -18.29 -15.51 -2.12
CA GLN A 137 -18.83 -14.79 -3.26
C GLN A 137 -20.38 -14.71 -3.15
N PRO A 138 -21.02 -13.67 -3.72
CA PRO A 138 -20.40 -12.55 -4.43
C PRO A 138 -19.73 -11.54 -3.50
N ASP A 139 -18.63 -10.94 -3.95
CA ASP A 139 -18.01 -9.78 -3.31
C ASP A 139 -19.04 -8.64 -3.19
N LYS A 140 -19.04 -7.91 -2.08
CA LYS A 140 -19.90 -6.74 -1.89
C LYS A 140 -19.39 -5.52 -2.64
N VAL A 141 -18.08 -5.41 -2.70
CA VAL A 141 -17.37 -4.39 -3.47
C VAL A 141 -16.16 -5.05 -4.09
N ARG A 142 -15.91 -4.74 -5.36
CA ARG A 142 -14.69 -5.11 -6.06
C ARG A 142 -14.23 -3.93 -6.90
N VAL A 143 -12.97 -3.54 -6.73
CA VAL A 143 -12.36 -2.43 -7.47
C VAL A 143 -11.03 -2.91 -8.03
N ASN A 144 -10.75 -2.57 -9.28
CA ASN A 144 -9.46 -2.84 -9.90
C ASN A 144 -8.43 -1.89 -9.30
N THR A 145 -7.39 -2.45 -8.71
CA THR A 145 -6.34 -1.71 -7.98
C THR A 145 -4.99 -2.32 -8.34
N PRO A 146 -4.57 -2.25 -9.62
CA PRO A 146 -3.28 -2.80 -10.04
C PRO A 146 -2.14 -2.11 -9.31
N ASN A 147 -1.22 -2.92 -8.78
CA ASN A 147 -0.01 -2.46 -8.08
C ASN A 147 -0.28 -1.61 -6.84
N LEU A 148 -1.42 -1.81 -6.16
CA LEU A 148 -1.79 -1.01 -4.98
C LEU A 148 -0.82 -1.21 -3.82
N LEU A 149 -0.48 -2.46 -3.51
CA LEU A 149 0.48 -2.76 -2.47
C LEU A 149 1.88 -2.67 -3.06
N VAL A 150 2.67 -1.72 -2.56
CA VAL A 150 4.04 -1.50 -3.03
C VAL A 150 4.99 -1.77 -1.87
N LEU A 151 5.81 -2.81 -2.04
CA LEU A 151 7.01 -3.18 -1.29
C LEU A 151 6.94 -3.20 0.26
N CYS A 152 7.11 -4.40 0.82
CA CYS A 152 7.83 -4.59 2.07
C CYS A 152 8.98 -5.58 1.81
N GLY A 153 10.20 -5.24 2.26
CA GLY A 153 11.38 -6.10 2.13
C GLY A 153 12.49 -5.61 1.20
N CYS A 154 12.42 -4.39 0.65
CA CYS A 154 13.63 -3.74 0.18
C CYS A 154 14.27 -3.01 1.38
N ASN A 155 15.49 -3.40 1.74
CA ASN A 155 16.45 -2.47 2.34
C ASN A 155 17.22 -1.87 1.16
N PRO A 156 16.70 -0.81 0.52
CA PRO A 156 17.36 -0.24 -0.64
C PRO A 156 18.69 0.36 -0.21
N VAL A 157 19.76 -0.05 -0.88
CA VAL A 157 21.08 0.56 -0.75
C VAL A 157 21.47 1.22 -2.06
N TRP A 158 22.20 2.32 -1.97
CA TRP A 158 22.73 3.04 -3.12
C TRP A 158 24.10 2.45 -3.47
N VAL A 159 24.26 2.04 -4.72
CA VAL A 159 25.51 1.47 -5.22
C VAL A 159 26.03 2.34 -6.35
N SER A 160 27.24 2.86 -6.21
CA SER A 160 27.92 3.60 -7.28
C SER A 160 28.14 2.69 -8.48
N THR A 161 27.75 3.15 -9.66
CA THR A 161 27.95 2.48 -10.94
C THR A 161 28.08 3.51 -12.06
N SER A 162 28.23 3.03 -13.29
CA SER A 162 28.33 3.89 -14.46
C SER A 162 27.79 3.19 -15.72
N GLY A 163 27.36 3.98 -16.70
CA GLY A 163 26.95 3.48 -18.00
C GLY A 163 25.72 2.58 -17.90
N ASN A 164 25.82 1.41 -18.53
CA ASN A 164 24.81 0.35 -18.53
C ASN A 164 25.12 -0.78 -17.53
N ASN A 165 26.04 -0.58 -16.59
CA ASN A 165 26.39 -1.59 -15.59
C ASN A 165 25.31 -1.65 -14.49
N ILE A 166 24.17 -2.26 -14.82
CA ILE A 166 23.02 -2.39 -13.93
C ILE A 166 23.23 -3.62 -13.02
N PRO A 167 23.31 -3.46 -11.69
CA PRO A 167 23.37 -4.58 -10.76
C PRO A 167 22.15 -5.50 -10.94
N HIS A 168 22.34 -6.81 -10.87
CA HIS A 168 21.27 -7.80 -11.04
C HIS A 168 20.14 -7.67 -10.00
N ASN A 169 20.43 -7.04 -8.85
CA ASN A 169 19.49 -6.76 -7.76
C ASN A 169 18.99 -5.30 -7.77
N ALA A 170 19.19 -4.56 -8.87
CA ALA A 170 18.60 -3.24 -9.05
C ALA A 170 17.08 -3.34 -9.09
N ILE A 171 16.40 -2.39 -8.46
CA ILE A 171 14.94 -2.39 -8.32
C ILE A 171 14.34 -1.64 -9.52
N PRO A 172 13.60 -2.30 -10.43
CA PRO A 172 12.90 -1.60 -11.51
C PRO A 172 11.82 -0.68 -10.95
N ALA A 173 11.73 0.54 -11.50
CA ALA A 173 10.82 1.58 -11.03
C ALA A 173 9.95 2.19 -12.14
N GLY A 174 10.09 1.69 -13.37
CA GLY A 174 9.28 2.08 -14.51
C GLY A 174 9.72 1.31 -15.75
N GLU A 175 9.14 1.66 -16.89
CA GLU A 175 9.50 1.11 -18.20
C GLU A 175 9.36 2.19 -19.28
N THR A 176 10.09 2.04 -20.39
CA THR A 176 9.90 2.85 -21.59
C THR A 176 8.67 2.39 -22.38
N GLU A 177 8.27 3.16 -23.40
CA GLU A 177 7.19 2.77 -24.32
C GLU A 177 7.46 1.43 -25.04
N ASP A 178 8.74 1.10 -25.25
CA ASP A 178 9.19 -0.17 -25.86
C ASP A 178 9.35 -1.32 -24.83
N GLY A 179 9.03 -1.07 -23.55
CA GLY A 179 9.11 -2.06 -22.47
C GLY A 179 10.50 -2.24 -21.87
N GLU A 180 11.44 -1.32 -22.12
CA GLU A 180 12.75 -1.35 -21.46
C GLU A 180 12.60 -0.98 -19.98
N PRO A 181 13.11 -1.78 -19.03
CA PRO A 181 13.03 -1.46 -17.60
C PRO A 181 13.88 -0.22 -17.26
N LEU A 182 13.29 0.68 -16.48
CA LEU A 182 13.93 1.87 -15.93
C LEU A 182 14.18 1.69 -14.44
N TYR A 183 15.27 2.28 -13.96
CA TYR A 183 15.68 2.17 -12.55
C TYR A 183 15.79 3.55 -11.89
N VAL A 184 15.79 3.56 -10.57
CA VAL A 184 16.04 4.78 -9.79
C VAL A 184 17.55 5.00 -9.65
N GLY A 185 18.02 6.13 -10.16
CA GLY A 185 19.38 6.60 -9.98
C GLY A 185 19.43 7.86 -9.13
N ARG A 186 20.62 8.23 -8.67
CA ARG A 186 20.89 9.55 -8.12
C ARG A 186 22.29 10.02 -8.49
N VAL A 187 22.45 11.33 -8.57
CA VAL A 187 23.72 11.97 -8.93
C VAL A 187 23.99 13.16 -8.02
N GLN A 188 25.26 13.46 -7.81
CA GLN A 188 25.66 14.73 -7.21
C GLN A 188 25.64 15.82 -8.29
N HIS A 189 24.76 16.80 -8.16
CA HIS A 189 24.64 17.94 -9.06
C HIS A 189 24.49 19.24 -8.25
N GLU A 190 25.37 20.21 -8.50
CA GLU A 190 25.40 21.51 -7.81
C GLU A 190 25.26 21.41 -6.28
N ASP A 191 26.17 20.66 -5.64
CA ASP A 191 26.21 20.43 -4.19
C ASP A 191 24.95 19.76 -3.59
N THR A 192 24.05 19.25 -4.43
CA THR A 192 22.88 18.45 -4.01
C THR A 192 22.88 17.06 -4.61
N VAL A 193 22.33 16.09 -3.88
CA VAL A 193 22.03 14.76 -4.41
C VAL A 193 20.64 14.79 -5.03
N THR A 194 20.56 14.59 -6.34
CA THR A 194 19.31 14.64 -7.09
C THR A 194 18.95 13.26 -7.61
N ILE A 195 17.71 12.83 -7.36
CA ILE A 195 17.16 11.57 -7.85
C ILE A 195 16.80 11.70 -9.34
N GLY A 196 17.02 10.63 -10.09
CA GLY A 196 16.78 10.54 -11.52
C GLY A 196 16.36 9.16 -11.98
N LYS A 197 16.23 9.05 -13.30
CA LYS A 197 15.85 7.84 -14.03
C LYS A 197 17.07 7.27 -14.73
N VAL A 198 17.43 6.03 -14.46
CA VAL A 198 18.46 5.31 -15.21
C VAL A 198 17.82 4.60 -16.39
N GLN A 199 18.34 4.84 -17.58
CA GLN A 199 17.94 4.15 -18.80
C GLN A 199 19.14 3.35 -19.34
N PRO A 200 19.15 2.01 -19.20
CA PRO A 200 20.30 1.17 -19.52
C PRO A 200 20.78 1.30 -20.99
N SER A 201 19.85 1.34 -21.94
CA SER A 201 20.12 1.47 -23.38
C SER A 201 20.81 2.78 -23.73
N HIS A 202 20.52 3.85 -22.98
CA HIS A 202 21.17 5.14 -23.12
C HIS A 202 22.46 5.27 -22.29
N SER A 203 22.74 4.28 -21.42
CA SER A 203 23.92 4.23 -20.56
C SER A 203 24.08 5.45 -19.63
N VAL A 204 22.97 6.03 -19.15
CA VAL A 204 22.98 7.24 -18.30
C VAL A 204 21.87 7.24 -17.26
N CYS A 205 22.07 8.03 -16.21
CA CYS A 205 21.02 8.53 -15.31
C CYS A 205 20.61 9.95 -15.75
N TYR A 206 19.32 10.15 -16.01
CA TYR A 206 18.75 11.47 -16.27
C TYR A 206 18.21 12.10 -14.99
N ILE A 207 18.58 13.35 -14.72
CA ILE A 207 17.90 14.18 -13.71
C ILE A 207 17.12 15.32 -14.37
N PRO A 208 15.99 15.73 -13.78
CA PRO A 208 15.30 16.96 -14.18
C PRO A 208 16.04 18.17 -13.61
N TYR A 209 16.60 19.02 -14.47
CA TYR A 209 17.26 20.25 -14.06
C TYR A 209 17.08 21.35 -15.10
N GLY A 210 16.73 22.57 -14.66
CA GLY A 210 16.55 23.72 -15.55
C GLY A 210 15.44 23.56 -16.61
N GLY A 211 14.46 22.68 -16.38
CA GLY A 211 13.40 22.37 -17.35
C GLY A 211 13.79 21.37 -18.44
N ALA A 212 14.95 20.72 -18.32
CA ALA A 212 15.43 19.68 -19.23
C ALA A 212 15.85 18.41 -18.47
N GLU A 213 16.00 17.30 -19.20
CA GLU A 213 16.67 16.10 -18.70
C GLU A 213 18.18 16.22 -18.95
N VAL A 214 18.98 16.22 -17.87
CA VAL A 214 20.45 16.25 -17.95
C VAL A 214 20.98 14.85 -17.70
N ALA A 215 21.84 14.37 -18.60
CA ALA A 215 22.36 13.00 -18.60
C ALA A 215 23.70 12.88 -17.87
N PHE A 216 23.82 11.87 -17.00
CA PHE A 216 25.03 11.57 -16.25
C PHE A 216 25.45 10.11 -16.45
N PRO A 217 26.67 9.84 -16.93
CA PRO A 217 27.16 8.47 -17.12
C PRO A 217 27.61 7.81 -15.81
N GLU A 218 27.93 8.58 -14.78
CA GLU A 218 28.29 8.11 -13.44
C GLU A 218 27.17 8.46 -12.46
N TYR A 219 26.70 7.48 -11.69
CA TYR A 219 25.55 7.63 -10.80
C TYR A 219 25.56 6.57 -9.70
N GLU A 220 24.72 6.73 -8.69
CA GLU A 220 24.37 5.65 -7.79
C GLU A 220 23.00 5.09 -8.16
N ILE A 221 22.86 3.76 -8.16
CA ILE A 221 21.60 3.07 -8.46
C ILE A 221 21.04 2.42 -7.19
N MET A 222 19.70 2.43 -7.07
CA MET A 222 19.02 1.80 -5.95
C MET A 222 18.89 0.29 -6.17
N VAL A 223 19.45 -0.50 -5.25
CA VAL A 223 19.41 -1.97 -5.29
C VAL A 223 18.83 -2.56 -4.02
N GLN A 224 18.28 -3.76 -4.10
CA GLN A 224 17.82 -4.50 -2.92
C GLN A 224 19.00 -5.18 -2.21
N GLN A 225 19.19 -4.88 -0.93
CA GLN A 225 20.15 -5.61 -0.09
C GLN A 225 19.60 -7.01 0.24
N ASN A 226 20.40 -8.05 -0.04
CA ASN A 226 20.09 -9.45 0.30
C ASN A 226 20.06 -9.68 1.82
#